data_AF-A0A183TJU8-F1
#
_entry.id   AF-A0A183TJU8-F1
#
_cell.length_a   1.000
_cell.length_b   1.000
_cell.length_c   1.000
_cell.angle_alpha   90.00
_cell.angle_beta   90.00
_cell.angle_gamma   90.00
#
_symmetry.space_group_name_H-M   'P 1'
#
loop_
_entity.id
_entity.type
_entity.pdbx_description
1 polymer ?
#
loop_
_entity_poly.entity_id
_entity_poly.type
_entity_poly.pdbx_seq_one_letter_code
_entity_poly.pdbx_strand_id
1 'polypeptide(L)'
;MDVTSFEVIGTAIAINLLSVGRIPLWGGVLITVVDTFTFLLIDNYGLRKLEAFFALLISIMAVTFGYEYVVVKPDQAKVLEGFFVPACPNCGWPQLEQAVGIIGAIVMPHNFYLHSALVKSRDVNRNDGRAIAVANFYFFLEACIALGVSLTINVFVVSVFAAGFYGKNVTEVVSLPLFRPALIKREFLETVHCNTTMSRD
;
A
#
# COMPACT_ATOMS: atom_id res chain seq x y z
N MET A 1 -8.34 -13.73 -10.51
CA MET A 1 -8.60 -12.76 -9.42
C MET A 1 -8.08 -11.43 -9.92
N ASP A 2 -9.00 -10.58 -10.35
CA ASP A 2 -8.70 -9.35 -11.08
C ASP A 2 -8.39 -8.20 -10.13
N VAL A 3 -7.66 -7.18 -10.59
CA VAL A 3 -7.21 -6.05 -9.76
C VAL A 3 -8.35 -5.32 -9.03
N THR A 4 -9.53 -5.28 -9.67
CA THR A 4 -10.76 -4.71 -9.12
C THR A 4 -11.27 -5.48 -7.90
N SER A 5 -10.97 -6.78 -7.80
CA SER A 5 -11.34 -7.58 -6.63
C SER A 5 -10.56 -7.14 -5.38
N PHE A 6 -9.26 -6.85 -5.53
CA PHE A 6 -8.44 -6.35 -4.41
C PHE A 6 -8.86 -4.95 -3.97
N GLU A 7 -9.24 -4.08 -4.90
CA GLU A 7 -9.73 -2.74 -4.60
C GLU A 7 -11.04 -2.78 -3.78
N VAL A 8 -12.00 -3.59 -4.21
CA VAL A 8 -13.30 -3.73 -3.50
C VAL A 8 -13.11 -4.36 -2.13
N ILE A 9 -12.28 -5.41 -2.02
CA ILE A 9 -11.98 -6.08 -0.74
C ILE A 9 -11.28 -5.11 0.21
N GLY A 10 -10.26 -4.38 -0.28
CA GLY A 10 -9.50 -3.43 0.53
C GLY A 10 -10.38 -2.32 1.10
N THR A 11 -11.26 -1.76 0.26
CA THR A 11 -12.17 -0.67 0.66
C THR A 11 -13.24 -1.16 1.63
N ALA A 12 -13.79 -2.36 1.42
CA ALA A 12 -14.75 -2.98 2.33
C ALA A 12 -14.14 -3.21 3.72
N ILE A 13 -12.89 -3.69 3.80
CA ILE A 13 -12.18 -3.89 5.06
C ILE A 13 -11.88 -2.54 5.73
N ALA A 14 -11.40 -1.55 4.97
CA ALA A 14 -11.10 -0.22 5.51
C ALA A 14 -12.34 0.46 6.11
N ILE A 15 -13.48 0.39 5.43
CA ILE A 15 -14.76 0.95 5.91
C ILE A 15 -15.27 0.18 7.13
N ASN A 16 -15.14 -1.15 7.13
CA ASN A 16 -15.54 -1.97 8.26
C ASN A 16 -14.76 -1.57 9.53
N LEU A 17 -13.44 -1.42 9.42
CA LEU A 17 -12.56 -0.95 10.50
C LEU A 17 -12.85 0.49 10.92
N LEU A 18 -13.08 1.41 9.97
CA LEU A 18 -13.39 2.81 10.28
C LEU A 18 -14.75 2.95 10.99
N SER A 19 -15.67 2.04 10.70
CA SER A 19 -17.04 2.02 11.23
C SER A 19 -17.18 1.20 12.51
N VAL A 20 -16.10 0.67 13.07
CA VAL A 20 -16.13 -0.10 14.33
C VAL A 20 -17.05 -1.32 14.23
N GLY A 21 -17.06 -1.99 13.08
CA GLY A 21 -17.98 -3.10 12.80
C GLY A 21 -19.47 -2.72 12.68
N ARG A 22 -19.84 -1.43 12.71
CA ARG A 22 -21.25 -0.99 12.59
C ARG A 22 -21.82 -1.12 11.18
N ILE A 23 -20.97 -1.05 10.15
CA ILE A 23 -21.40 -1.11 8.75
C ILE A 23 -21.03 -2.50 8.19
N PRO A 24 -22.03 -3.28 7.71
CA PRO A 24 -21.79 -4.60 7.13
C PRO A 24 -21.03 -4.48 5.80
N LEU A 25 -20.36 -5.55 5.38
CA LEU A 25 -19.53 -5.61 4.16
C LEU A 25 -20.27 -5.12 2.90
N TRP A 26 -21.57 -5.38 2.81
CA TRP A 26 -22.44 -4.90 1.74
C TRP A 26 -22.50 -3.36 1.64
N GLY A 27 -22.40 -2.66 2.79
CA GLY A 27 -22.32 -1.20 2.83
C GLY A 27 -20.99 -0.66 2.31
N GLY A 28 -19.89 -1.39 2.56
CA GLY A 28 -18.58 -1.07 1.99
C GLY A 28 -18.59 -1.11 0.46
N VAL A 29 -19.25 -2.11 -0.12
CA VAL A 29 -19.43 -2.22 -1.58
C VAL A 29 -20.24 -1.04 -2.14
N LEU A 30 -21.30 -0.60 -1.46
CA LEU A 30 -22.10 0.55 -1.92
C LEU A 30 -21.28 1.85 -1.92
N ILE A 31 -20.41 2.03 -0.92
CA ILE A 31 -19.49 3.17 -0.86
C ILE A 31 -18.44 3.10 -1.98
N THR A 32 -17.92 1.92 -2.34
CA THR A 32 -17.00 1.80 -3.48
C THR A 32 -17.64 2.30 -4.77
N VAL A 33 -18.93 2.00 -5.02
CA VAL A 33 -19.65 2.51 -6.20
C VAL A 33 -19.73 4.03 -6.18
N VAL A 34 -19.98 4.63 -5.01
CA VAL A 34 -20.01 6.09 -4.85
C VAL A 34 -18.62 6.71 -5.03
N ASP A 35 -17.56 6.05 -4.55
CA ASP A 35 -16.18 6.49 -4.74
C ASP A 35 -15.79 6.50 -6.23
N THR A 36 -16.07 5.41 -6.96
CA THR A 36 -15.82 5.35 -8.41
C THR A 36 -16.61 6.42 -9.16
N PHE A 37 -17.86 6.68 -8.75
CA PHE A 37 -18.67 7.74 -9.35
C PHE A 37 -18.12 9.14 -9.05
N THR A 38 -17.66 9.37 -7.81
CA THR A 38 -17.02 10.64 -7.41
C THR A 38 -15.71 10.85 -8.16
N PHE A 39 -14.93 9.79 -8.35
CA PHE A 39 -13.71 9.80 -9.15
C PHE A 39 -13.99 10.20 -10.60
N LEU A 40 -15.00 9.60 -11.25
CA LEU A 40 -15.42 9.95 -12.61
C LEU A 40 -15.91 11.40 -12.73
N LEU A 41 -16.60 11.92 -11.70
CA LEU A 41 -17.00 13.31 -11.67
C LEU A 41 -15.78 14.23 -11.55
N ILE A 42 -14.82 13.95 -10.67
CA ILE A 42 -13.61 14.76 -10.49
C ILE A 42 -12.75 14.75 -11.76
N ASP A 43 -12.66 13.63 -12.46
CA ASP A 43 -11.93 13.52 -13.73
C ASP A 43 -12.50 14.47 -14.80
N ASN A 44 -13.83 14.59 -14.88
CA ASN A 44 -14.50 15.55 -15.76
C ASN A 44 -14.25 17.03 -15.39
N TYR A 45 -13.92 17.34 -14.12
CA TYR A 45 -13.67 18.71 -13.67
C TYR A 45 -12.22 19.19 -13.88
N GLY A 46 -11.31 18.29 -14.27
CA GLY A 46 -9.99 18.63 -14.79
C GLY A 46 -8.80 18.06 -13.99
N LEU A 47 -7.75 17.68 -14.74
CA LEU A 47 -6.56 16.98 -14.25
C LEU A 47 -5.87 17.63 -13.04
N ARG A 48 -5.80 18.96 -12.96
CA ARG A 48 -5.15 19.67 -11.83
C ARG A 48 -5.84 19.43 -10.48
N LYS A 49 -7.16 19.21 -10.46
CA LYS A 49 -7.91 18.96 -9.22
C LYS A 49 -7.74 17.50 -8.77
N LEU A 50 -7.72 16.59 -9.73
CA LEU A 50 -7.45 15.17 -9.51
C LEU A 50 -6.04 14.95 -8.95
N GLU A 51 -5.03 15.65 -9.50
CA GLU A 51 -3.66 15.60 -8.99
C GLU A 51 -3.57 16.06 -7.52
N ALA A 52 -4.22 17.17 -7.17
CA ALA A 52 -4.24 17.67 -5.80
C ALA A 52 -4.95 16.71 -4.82
N PHE A 53 -6.00 16.02 -5.27
CA PHE A 53 -6.70 15.01 -4.49
C PHE A 53 -5.78 13.82 -4.16
N PHE A 54 -5.10 13.25 -5.15
CA PHE A 54 -4.14 12.16 -4.92
C PHE A 54 -2.95 12.59 -4.07
N ALA A 55 -2.41 13.79 -4.30
CA ALA A 55 -1.34 14.34 -3.49
C ALA A 55 -1.74 14.44 -2.00
N LEU A 56 -3.00 14.84 -1.73
CA LEU A 56 -3.55 14.87 -0.38
C LEU A 56 -3.67 13.47 0.23
N LEU A 57 -4.18 12.48 -0.50
CA LEU A 57 -4.27 11.09 -0.03
C LEU A 57 -2.88 10.51 0.32
N ILE A 58 -1.92 10.66 -0.59
CA ILE A 58 -0.54 10.18 -0.39
C ILE A 58 0.10 10.90 0.80
N SER A 59 -0.11 12.22 0.95
CA SER A 59 0.40 12.99 2.08
C SER A 59 -0.14 12.49 3.41
N ILE A 60 -1.43 12.15 3.51
CA ILE A 60 -2.02 11.62 4.74
C ILE A 60 -1.39 10.27 5.09
N MET A 61 -1.22 9.38 4.10
CA MET A 61 -0.54 8.09 4.31
C MET A 61 0.91 8.29 4.77
N ALA A 62 1.66 9.15 4.09
CA ALA A 62 3.06 9.43 4.41
C ALA A 62 3.22 10.01 5.81
N VAL A 63 2.35 10.94 6.24
CA VAL A 63 2.38 11.53 7.58
C VAL A 63 2.03 10.49 8.64
N THR A 64 1.01 9.67 8.40
CA THR A 64 0.55 8.66 9.36
C THR A 64 1.62 7.58 9.57
N PHE A 65 2.11 6.98 8.48
CA PHE A 65 3.17 5.97 8.57
C PHE A 65 4.51 6.55 9.00
N GLY A 66 4.81 7.80 8.62
CA GLY A 66 6.00 8.51 9.07
C GLY A 66 5.99 8.75 10.59
N TYR A 67 4.84 9.11 11.15
CA TYR A 67 4.66 9.22 12.59
C TYR A 67 4.85 7.87 13.29
N GLU A 68 4.23 6.80 12.79
CA GLU A 68 4.38 5.44 13.31
C GLU A 68 5.85 4.96 13.29
N TYR A 69 6.57 5.24 12.21
CA TYR A 69 7.99 4.90 12.08
C TYR A 69 8.85 5.56 13.18
N VAL A 70 8.58 6.84 13.50
CA VAL A 70 9.28 7.58 14.56
C VAL A 70 8.93 7.05 15.95
N VAL A 71 7.68 6.62 16.18
CA VAL A 71 7.23 6.07 17.46
C VAL A 71 7.81 4.68 17.71
N VAL A 72 7.80 3.82 16.69
CA VAL A 72 8.25 2.42 16.79
C VAL A 72 9.78 2.31 16.86
N LYS A 73 10.51 3.30 16.33
CA LYS A 73 11.99 3.35 16.28
C LYS A 73 12.60 1.98 15.90
N PRO A 74 12.27 1.46 14.71
CA PRO A 74 12.87 0.20 14.27
C PRO A 74 14.39 0.36 14.18
N ASP A 75 15.11 -0.73 14.47
CA ASP A 75 16.56 -0.78 14.37
C ASP A 75 17.00 -0.54 12.91
N GLN A 76 17.46 0.67 12.64
CA GLN A 76 17.81 1.09 11.28
C GLN A 76 18.99 0.29 10.71
N ALA A 77 19.89 -0.22 11.56
CA ALA A 77 21.02 -1.03 11.11
C ALA A 77 20.53 -2.35 10.51
N LYS A 78 19.53 -3.00 11.12
CA LYS A 78 18.92 -4.23 10.61
C LYS A 78 18.07 -4.01 9.36
N VAL A 79 17.38 -2.88 9.26
CA VAL A 79 16.64 -2.52 8.05
C VAL A 79 17.60 -2.31 6.88
N LEU A 80 18.72 -1.62 7.12
CA LEU A 80 19.74 -1.40 6.10
C LEU A 80 20.43 -2.72 5.69
N GLU A 81 20.77 -3.57 6.66
CA GLU A 81 21.37 -4.89 6.41
C GLU A 81 20.44 -5.77 5.58
N GLY A 82 19.14 -5.82 5.91
CA GLY A 82 18.15 -6.56 5.14
C GLY A 82 17.90 -5.99 3.73
N PHE A 83 18.16 -4.69 3.51
CA PHE A 83 18.08 -4.07 2.20
C PHE A 83 19.27 -4.43 1.29
N PHE A 84 20.48 -4.53 1.85
CA PHE A 84 21.70 -4.85 1.10
C PHE A 84 21.94 -6.37 0.95
N VAL A 85 21.50 -7.16 1.92
CA VAL A 85 21.66 -8.62 1.93
C VAL A 85 20.30 -9.27 2.20
N PRO A 86 19.46 -9.47 1.17
CA PRO A 86 18.21 -10.22 1.30
C PRO A 86 18.51 -11.72 1.40
N ALA A 87 19.12 -12.15 2.50
CA ALA A 87 19.42 -13.55 2.78
C ALA A 87 18.65 -13.98 4.02
N CYS A 88 17.88 -15.06 3.89
CA CYS A 88 17.17 -15.66 5.00
C CYS A 88 17.61 -17.11 5.14
N PRO A 89 18.68 -17.39 5.92
CA PRO A 89 19.30 -18.71 6.00
C PRO A 89 18.38 -19.81 6.56
N ASN A 90 17.25 -19.45 7.20
CA ASN A 90 16.27 -20.36 7.78
C ASN A 90 14.83 -20.09 7.31
N CYS A 91 14.62 -19.42 6.16
CA CYS A 91 13.26 -19.17 5.67
C CYS A 91 12.63 -20.44 5.10
N GLY A 92 11.39 -20.73 5.51
CA GLY A 92 10.56 -21.78 4.93
C GLY A 92 9.67 -21.29 3.79
N TRP A 93 8.85 -22.20 3.28
CA TRP A 93 7.82 -21.90 2.26
C TRP A 93 6.89 -20.71 2.59
N PRO A 94 6.34 -20.55 3.82
CA PRO A 94 5.40 -19.46 4.09
C PRO A 94 6.04 -18.06 4.05
N GLN A 95 7.31 -17.92 4.42
CA GLN A 95 8.02 -16.64 4.32
C GLN A 95 8.31 -16.28 2.86
N LEU A 96 8.62 -17.28 2.04
CA LEU A 96 8.83 -17.09 0.61
C LEU A 96 7.53 -16.66 -0.10
N GLU A 97 6.40 -17.29 0.24
CA GLU A 97 5.08 -16.90 -0.28
C GLU A 97 4.74 -15.45 0.07
N GLN A 98 4.98 -15.03 1.31
CA GLN A 98 4.77 -13.64 1.73
C GLN A 98 5.69 -12.67 0.98
N ALA A 99 6.97 -13.02 0.79
CA ALA A 99 7.91 -12.21 0.03
C ALA A 99 7.48 -12.05 -1.44
N VAL A 100 7.09 -13.14 -2.09
CA VAL A 100 6.57 -13.12 -3.47
C VAL A 100 5.25 -12.34 -3.55
N GLY A 101 4.39 -12.45 -2.54
CA GLY A 101 3.15 -11.66 -2.43
C GLY A 101 3.41 -10.16 -2.33
N ILE A 102 4.39 -9.73 -1.53
CA ILE A 102 4.79 -8.32 -1.44
C ILE A 102 5.35 -7.83 -2.79
N ILE A 103 6.21 -8.62 -3.44
CA ILE A 103 6.76 -8.26 -4.76
C ILE A 103 5.63 -8.15 -5.79
N GLY A 104 4.69 -9.09 -5.82
CA GLY A 104 3.55 -9.08 -6.72
C GLY A 104 2.58 -7.92 -6.48
N ALA A 105 2.44 -7.48 -5.23
CA ALA A 105 1.64 -6.31 -4.88
C ALA A 105 2.30 -4.99 -5.31
N ILE A 106 3.63 -4.89 -5.24
CA ILE A 106 4.38 -3.68 -5.62
C ILE A 106 4.49 -3.54 -7.13
N VAL A 107 4.71 -4.64 -7.84
CA VAL A 107 4.88 -4.64 -9.30
C VAL A 107 3.52 -4.84 -9.97
N MET A 108 2.76 -3.75 -10.12
CA MET A 108 1.51 -3.76 -10.89
C MET A 108 1.80 -3.74 -12.41
N PRO A 109 1.59 -4.84 -13.14
CA PRO A 109 2.01 -4.95 -14.55
C PRO A 109 1.26 -3.98 -15.46
N HIS A 110 -0.01 -3.69 -15.16
CA HIS A 110 -0.82 -2.74 -15.95
C HIS A 110 -0.26 -1.31 -15.92
N ASN A 111 0.36 -0.91 -14.81
CA ASN A 111 0.94 0.42 -14.67
C ASN A 111 2.18 0.58 -15.58
N PHE A 112 2.95 -0.50 -15.78
CA PHE A 112 4.04 -0.55 -16.75
C PHE A 112 3.57 -0.34 -18.19
N TYR A 113 2.44 -0.96 -18.57
CA TYR A 113 1.87 -0.81 -19.91
C TYR A 113 1.32 0.60 -20.15
N LEU A 114 0.59 1.15 -19.17
CA LEU A 114 0.02 2.50 -19.26
C LEU A 114 1.11 3.58 -19.35
N HIS A 115 2.15 3.44 -18.53
CA HIS A 115 3.32 4.32 -18.57
C HIS A 115 4.06 4.22 -19.91
N SER A 116 4.20 3.02 -20.47
CA SER A 116 4.80 2.81 -21.80
C SER A 116 3.96 3.41 -22.94
N ALA A 117 2.63 3.38 -22.82
CA ALA A 117 1.72 3.99 -23.78
C ALA A 117 1.75 5.53 -23.71
N LEU A 118 1.80 6.10 -22.49
CA LEU A 118 1.94 7.54 -22.25
C LEU A 118 3.23 8.10 -22.87
N VAL A 119 4.36 7.40 -22.68
CA VAL A 119 5.66 7.74 -23.31
C VAL A 119 5.57 7.77 -24.83
N LYS A 120 4.81 6.84 -25.41
CA LYS A 120 4.68 6.71 -26.86
C LYS A 120 3.67 7.69 -27.46
N SER A 121 2.74 8.21 -26.66
CA SER A 121 1.66 9.10 -27.09
C SER A 121 2.06 10.57 -27.23
N ARG A 122 3.19 10.98 -26.65
CA ARG A 122 3.65 12.37 -26.67
C ARG A 122 4.40 12.67 -27.96
N ASP A 123 3.98 13.71 -28.67
CA ASP A 123 4.52 14.10 -29.97
C ASP A 123 5.96 14.62 -29.82
N VAL A 124 6.92 13.70 -29.92
CA VAL A 124 8.36 14.03 -29.98
C VAL A 124 8.72 14.08 -31.45
N ASN A 125 9.25 15.21 -31.91
CA ASN A 125 9.75 15.39 -33.27
C ASN A 125 10.80 14.31 -33.58
N ARG A 126 10.40 13.29 -34.35
CA ARG A 126 11.20 12.08 -34.60
C ARG A 126 12.40 12.31 -35.51
N ASN A 127 12.62 13.54 -35.97
CA ASN A 127 13.64 13.90 -36.93
C ASN A 127 15.00 14.23 -36.29
N ASP A 128 15.09 14.38 -34.96
CA ASP A 128 16.37 14.58 -34.26
C ASP A 128 16.59 13.49 -33.18
N GLY A 129 17.46 12.53 -33.49
CA GLY A 129 17.76 11.40 -32.59
C GLY A 129 18.35 11.83 -31.24
N ARG A 130 18.98 13.02 -31.17
CA ARG A 130 19.57 13.53 -29.93
C ARG A 130 18.51 14.11 -28.99
N ALA A 131 17.48 14.75 -29.52
CA ALA A 131 16.34 15.24 -28.75
C ALA A 131 15.52 14.09 -28.13
N ILE A 132 15.38 12.97 -28.86
CA ILE A 132 14.69 11.77 -28.36
C ILE A 132 15.47 11.13 -27.20
N ALA A 133 16.79 11.00 -27.32
CA ALA A 133 17.62 10.41 -26.26
C ALA A 133 17.58 11.24 -24.97
N VAL A 134 17.61 12.57 -25.08
CA VAL A 134 17.52 13.48 -23.93
C VAL A 134 16.14 13.41 -23.28
N ALA A 135 15.06 13.41 -24.07
CA ALA A 135 13.69 13.27 -23.55
C ALA A 135 13.48 11.94 -22.81
N ASN A 136 13.98 10.83 -23.37
CA ASN A 136 13.92 9.53 -22.72
C ASN A 136 14.71 9.48 -21.40
N PHE A 137 15.86 10.17 -21.32
CA PHE A 137 16.66 10.22 -20.10
C PHE A 137 15.96 10.98 -18.97
N TYR A 138 15.40 12.16 -19.26
CA TYR A 138 14.62 12.91 -18.26
C TYR A 138 13.43 12.10 -17.75
N PHE A 139 12.75 11.40 -18.65
CA PHE A 139 11.61 10.57 -18.29
C PHE A 139 12.02 9.33 -17.48
N PHE A 140 13.13 8.69 -17.83
CA PHE A 140 13.69 7.59 -17.03
C PHE A 140 14.05 8.06 -15.62
N LEU A 141 14.65 9.25 -15.50
CA LEU A 141 14.99 9.84 -14.21
C LEU A 141 13.73 10.13 -13.38
N GLU A 142 12.70 10.72 -13.98
CA GLU A 142 11.41 10.98 -13.32
C GLU A 142 10.76 9.68 -12.81
N ALA A 143 10.73 8.65 -13.65
CA ALA A 143 10.21 7.34 -13.29
C ALA A 143 11.04 6.67 -12.18
N CYS A 144 12.37 6.76 -12.25
CA CYS A 144 13.27 6.25 -11.21
C CYS A 144 13.04 6.94 -9.87
N ILE A 145 12.85 8.27 -9.86
CA ILE A 145 12.55 9.02 -8.64
C ILE A 145 11.20 8.59 -8.06
N ALA A 146 10.16 8.50 -8.89
CA ALA A 146 8.83 8.07 -8.44
C ALA A 146 8.86 6.64 -7.86
N LEU A 147 9.53 5.70 -8.53
CA LEU A 147 9.70 4.33 -8.04
C LEU A 147 10.57 4.27 -6.77
N GLY A 148 11.61 5.10 -6.67
CA GLY A 148 12.46 5.19 -5.48
C GLY A 148 11.70 5.69 -4.25
N VAL A 149 10.84 6.69 -4.42
CA VAL A 149 9.95 7.19 -3.35
C VAL A 149 8.96 6.09 -2.94
N SER A 150 8.35 5.39 -3.90
CA SER A 150 7.44 4.27 -3.62
C SER A 150 8.13 3.14 -2.86
N LEU A 151 9.34 2.74 -3.27
CA LEU A 151 10.15 1.74 -2.57
C LEU A 151 10.42 2.16 -1.12
N THR A 152 10.76 3.44 -0.91
CA THR A 152 11.05 3.98 0.43
C THR A 152 9.83 3.87 1.35
N ILE A 153 8.64 4.25 0.86
CA ILE A 153 7.38 4.13 1.62
C ILE A 153 7.09 2.67 1.95
N ASN A 154 7.22 1.77 0.97
CA ASN A 154 6.98 0.33 1.17
C ASN A 154 7.92 -0.26 2.22
N VAL A 155 9.20 0.13 2.22
CA VAL A 155 10.16 -0.31 3.25
C VAL A 155 9.75 0.19 4.63
N PHE A 156 9.31 1.44 4.77
CA PHE A 156 8.83 1.96 6.05
C PHE A 156 7.61 1.21 6.57
N VAL A 157 6.62 0.98 5.70
CA VAL A 157 5.40 0.24 6.04
C VAL A 157 5.75 -1.17 6.52
N VAL A 158 6.52 -1.93 5.73
CA VAL A 158 6.95 -3.29 6.10
C VAL A 158 7.74 -3.31 7.39
N SER A 159 8.64 -2.33 7.62
CA SER A 159 9.44 -2.24 8.84
C SER A 159 8.59 -2.01 10.09
N VAL A 160 7.59 -1.12 10.00
CA VAL A 160 6.65 -0.85 11.11
C VAL A 160 5.82 -2.09 11.43
N PHE A 161 5.29 -2.76 10.41
CA PHE A 161 4.54 -4.01 10.59
C PHE A 161 5.41 -5.13 11.16
N ALA A 162 6.65 -5.28 10.69
CA ALA A 162 7.60 -6.25 11.23
C ALA A 162 7.88 -5.97 12.72
N ALA A 163 8.21 -4.73 13.10
CA ALA A 163 8.44 -4.39 14.50
C ALA A 163 7.18 -4.52 15.39
N GLY A 164 6.00 -4.29 14.81
CA GLY A 164 4.70 -4.43 15.47
C GLY A 164 4.29 -5.88 15.73
N PHE A 165 4.50 -6.78 14.76
CA PHE A 165 3.91 -8.12 14.75
C PHE A 165 4.90 -9.28 14.78
N TYR A 166 6.18 -9.07 14.42
CA TYR A 166 7.14 -10.16 14.30
C TYR A 166 7.48 -10.77 15.67
N GLY A 167 7.19 -12.06 15.84
CA GLY A 167 7.52 -12.83 17.04
C GLY A 167 6.66 -12.54 18.28
N LYS A 168 5.56 -11.77 18.16
CA LYS A 168 4.67 -11.41 19.27
C LYS A 168 3.37 -12.20 19.24
N ASN A 169 2.86 -12.58 20.42
CA ASN A 169 1.53 -13.18 20.55
C ASN A 169 0.43 -12.13 20.43
N VAL A 170 -0.78 -12.55 20.03
CA VAL A 170 -1.96 -11.68 19.84
C VAL A 170 -2.21 -10.73 21.03
N THR A 171 -1.99 -11.20 22.25
CA THR A 171 -2.16 -10.42 23.48
C THR A 171 -1.10 -9.32 23.67
N GLU A 172 0.12 -9.54 23.17
CA GLU A 172 1.22 -8.57 23.23
C GLU A 172 1.07 -7.49 22.16
N VAL A 173 0.64 -7.87 20.95
CA VAL A 173 0.38 -6.93 19.84
C VAL A 173 -0.70 -5.90 20.23
N VAL A 174 -1.78 -6.37 20.86
CA VAL A 174 -2.89 -5.53 21.33
C VAL A 174 -2.50 -4.56 22.46
N SER A 175 -1.39 -4.82 23.15
CA SER A 175 -0.88 -3.97 24.23
C SER A 175 0.06 -2.86 23.74
N LEU A 176 0.47 -2.90 22.48
CA LEU A 176 1.40 -1.92 21.90
C LEU A 176 0.74 -0.53 21.81
N PRO A 177 1.52 0.54 22.04
CA PRO A 177 1.05 1.92 21.88
C PRO A 177 0.49 2.21 20.48
N LEU A 178 0.99 1.50 19.46
CA LEU A 178 0.52 1.53 18.07
C LEU A 178 -0.95 1.09 17.92
N PHE A 179 -1.40 0.11 18.71
CA PHE A 179 -2.79 -0.40 18.71
C PHE A 179 -3.62 0.06 19.92
N ARG A 180 -3.14 1.09 20.64
CA ARG A 180 -3.81 1.68 21.80
C ARG A 180 -5.07 2.53 21.51
N PRO A 181 -5.55 2.77 20.27
CA PRO A 181 -6.93 3.21 20.11
C PRO A 181 -7.86 2.11 20.65
N ALA A 182 -8.72 2.43 21.63
CA ALA A 182 -9.65 1.47 22.25
C ALA A 182 -10.59 0.77 21.24
N LEU A 183 -10.69 1.30 20.03
CA LEU A 183 -11.46 0.75 18.91
C LEU A 183 -10.84 -0.52 18.29
N ILE A 184 -9.57 -0.49 17.86
CA ILE A 184 -8.95 -1.62 17.15
C ILE A 184 -8.78 -2.83 18.07
N LYS A 185 -8.55 -2.57 19.36
CA LYS A 185 -8.47 -3.60 20.41
C LYS A 185 -9.76 -4.42 20.53
N ARG A 186 -10.94 -3.83 20.34
CA ARG A 186 -12.24 -4.52 20.43
C ARG A 186 -12.49 -5.42 19.22
N GLU A 187 -12.28 -4.92 17.99
CA GLU A 187 -12.50 -5.69 16.75
C GLU A 187 -11.51 -6.84 16.58
N PHE A 188 -10.24 -6.65 16.94
CA PHE A 188 -9.25 -7.75 16.87
C PHE A 188 -9.60 -8.85 17.88
N LEU A 189 -10.09 -8.49 19.08
CA LEU A 189 -10.60 -9.44 20.07
C LEU A 189 -11.86 -10.17 19.58
N GLU A 190 -12.82 -9.48 18.95
CA GLU A 190 -14.02 -10.14 18.39
C GLU A 190 -13.70 -11.07 17.21
N THR A 191 -12.80 -10.66 16.31
CA THR A 191 -12.41 -11.49 15.14
C THR A 191 -11.66 -12.75 15.57
N VAL A 192 -10.75 -12.64 16.56
CA VAL A 192 -10.05 -13.80 17.14
C VAL A 192 -11.03 -14.70 17.89
N HIS A 193 -11.99 -14.14 18.62
CA HIS A 193 -12.99 -14.94 19.34
C HIS A 193 -13.91 -15.71 18.38
N CYS A 194 -14.32 -15.08 17.27
CA CYS A 194 -15.16 -15.69 16.23
C CYS A 194 -14.44 -16.83 15.49
N ASN A 195 -13.13 -16.69 15.23
CA ASN A 195 -12.34 -17.76 14.59
C ASN A 195 -12.10 -18.96 15.52
N THR A 196 -12.05 -18.75 16.84
CA THR A 196 -11.96 -19.86 17.82
C THR A 196 -13.27 -20.63 18.03
N THR A 197 -14.44 -20.03 17.75
CA THR A 197 -15.74 -20.72 17.81
C THR A 197 -16.04 -21.51 16.54
N MET A 198 -15.58 -21.07 15.37
CA MET A 198 -15.83 -21.75 14.09
C MET A 198 -14.89 -22.94 13.83
N SER A 199 -13.82 -23.10 14.61
CA SER A 199 -12.90 -24.25 14.53
C SER A 199 -13.29 -25.41 15.48
N ARG A 200 -14.44 -25.30 16.17
CA ARG A 200 -14.98 -26.30 17.11
C ARG A 200 -16.26 -27.00 16.64
N ASP A 201 -16.76 -26.68 15.45
CA ASP A 201 -17.88 -27.38 14.78
C ASP A 201 -17.40 -28.04 13.48
#